data_AF-A0A9E5TF33-F1
#
_entry.id   AF-A0A9E5TF33-F1
#
_cell.length_a   1.000
_cell.length_b   1.000
_cell.length_c   1.000
_cell.angle_alpha   90.00
_cell.angle_beta   90.00
_cell.angle_gamma   90.00
#
_symmetry.space_group_name_H-M   'P 1'
#
loop_
_entity.id
_entity.type
_entity.pdbx_description
1 polymer ?
#
loop_
_entity_poly.entity_id
_entity_poly.type
_entity_poly.pdbx_seq_one_letter_code
_entity_poly.pdbx_strand_id
1 'polypeptide(L)'
;PVILLNKADLCGDVGARLDEVESVASGIAIHPISATRNQGLDALQEYLVSGKTVALLGSSGVGKSTLINSLLGEERLKVGPVRAGDSRGRHIT
;
A
#
# COMPACT_ATOMS: atom_id res chain seq x y z
N PRO A 1 7.17 -2.35 11.98
CA PRO A 1 6.40 -2.34 10.70
C PRO A 1 6.40 -0.92 10.14
N VAL A 2 5.95 -0.72 8.91
CA VAL A 2 5.76 0.61 8.32
C VAL A 2 4.33 0.70 7.79
N ILE A 3 3.75 1.89 7.81
CA ILE A 3 2.39 2.12 7.31
C ILE A 3 2.48 2.78 5.94
N LEU A 4 1.82 2.19 4.96
CA LEU A 4 1.69 2.79 3.63
C LEU A 4 0.27 3.34 3.48
N LEU A 5 0.16 4.65 3.40
CA LEU A 5 -1.11 5.33 3.13
C LEU A 5 -1.28 5.46 1.62
N ASN A 6 -1.78 4.39 0.99
CA ASN A 6 -1.93 4.30 -0.46
C ASN A 6 -3.13 5.11 -0.98
N LYS A 7 -3.11 5.42 -2.28
CA LYS A 7 -4.10 6.25 -2.99
C LYS A 7 -4.09 7.73 -2.55
N ALA A 8 -2.92 8.23 -2.15
CA ALA A 8 -2.72 9.64 -1.82
C ALA A 8 -3.17 10.57 -2.96
N ASP A 9 -3.16 10.07 -4.19
CA ASP A 9 -3.57 10.78 -5.39
C ASP A 9 -5.08 11.06 -5.52
N LEU A 10 -5.90 10.44 -4.64
CA LEU A 10 -7.34 10.66 -4.52
C LEU A 10 -7.68 11.49 -3.26
N CYS A 11 -6.69 11.86 -2.46
CA CYS A 11 -6.89 12.55 -1.19
C CYS A 11 -6.69 14.06 -1.36
N GLY A 12 -7.71 14.86 -1.03
CA GLY A 12 -7.62 16.32 -1.09
C GLY A 12 -6.72 16.93 -0.01
N ASP A 13 -6.54 16.23 1.11
CA ASP A 13 -5.67 16.64 2.21
C ASP A 13 -4.99 15.42 2.81
N VAL A 14 -3.80 15.11 2.31
CA VAL A 14 -2.98 14.01 2.80
C VAL A 14 -2.44 14.30 4.20
N GLY A 15 -2.18 15.57 4.54
CA GLY A 15 -1.64 15.97 5.84
C GLY A 15 -2.59 15.61 6.97
N ALA A 16 -3.87 15.95 6.84
CA ALA A 16 -4.89 15.56 7.81
C ALA A 16 -4.97 14.03 8.00
N ARG A 17 -4.77 13.24 6.94
CA ARG A 17 -4.76 11.77 7.04
C ARG A 17 -3.51 11.23 7.72
N LEU A 18 -2.37 11.88 7.54
CA LEU A 18 -1.15 11.53 8.28
C LEU A 18 -1.34 11.79 9.77
N ASP A 19 -1.90 12.94 10.14
CA ASP A 19 -2.20 13.27 11.54
C ASP A 19 -3.17 12.26 12.18
N GLU A 20 -4.22 11.85 11.44
CA GLU A 20 -5.15 10.81 11.88
C GLU A 20 -4.43 9.48 12.16
N VAL A 21 -3.53 9.05 11.25
CA VAL A 21 -2.77 7.80 11.43
C VAL A 21 -1.77 7.92 12.58
N GLU A 22 -1.03 9.03 12.69
CA GLU A 22 -0.05 9.26 13.75
C GLU A 22 -0.71 9.26 15.14
N SER A 23 -1.96 9.74 15.24
CA SER A 23 -2.71 9.74 16.50
C SER A 23 -3.01 8.35 17.06
N VAL A 24 -3.04 7.32 16.21
CA VAL A 24 -3.31 5.92 16.60
C VAL A 24 -2.09 5.01 16.44
N ALA A 25 -1.04 5.47 15.76
CA ALA A 25 0.13 4.69 15.38
C ALA A 25 1.44 5.44 15.64
N SER A 26 1.54 6.11 16.79
CA SER A 26 2.64 7.04 17.07
C SER A 26 4.02 6.38 17.01
N GLY A 27 4.96 7.04 16.34
CA GLY A 27 6.34 6.57 16.20
C GLY A 27 6.54 5.45 15.18
N ILE A 28 5.50 5.08 14.42
CA ILE A 28 5.62 4.18 13.27
C ILE A 28 5.83 5.03 12.02
N ALA A 29 6.79 4.66 11.16
CA ALA A 29 7.00 5.36 9.89
C ALA A 29 5.75 5.25 9.00
N ILE A 30 5.23 6.40 8.54
CA ILE A 30 4.07 6.51 7.66
C ILE A 30 4.52 7.10 6.31
N HIS A 31 4.25 6.38 5.23
CA HIS A 31 4.58 6.80 3.87
C HIS A 31 3.29 6.99 3.05
N PRO A 32 2.92 8.24 2.70
CA PRO A 32 1.84 8.48 1.75
C PRO A 32 2.32 8.12 0.34
N ILE A 33 1.58 7.26 -0.34
CA ILE A 33 1.95 6.78 -1.69
C ILE A 33 0.76 6.76 -2.63
N SER A 34 1.06 6.77 -3.93
CA SER A 34 0.12 6.35 -4.96
C SER A 34 0.77 5.27 -5.81
N ALA A 35 0.36 4.02 -5.59
CA ALA A 35 0.82 2.89 -6.39
C ALA A 35 0.45 3.06 -7.87
N THR A 36 -0.72 3.62 -8.17
CA THR A 36 -1.20 3.84 -9.55
C THR A 36 -0.44 4.95 -10.28
N ARG A 37 0.12 5.92 -9.55
CA ARG A 37 0.91 7.02 -10.12
C ARG A 37 2.41 6.89 -9.88
N ASN A 38 2.86 5.80 -9.28
CA ASN A 38 4.25 5.58 -8.86
C ASN A 38 4.82 6.73 -8.01
N GLN A 39 4.00 7.33 -7.14
CA GLN A 39 4.40 8.45 -6.29
C GLN A 39 4.71 7.97 -4.87
N GLY A 40 5.82 8.45 -4.30
CA GLY A 40 6.27 8.11 -2.95
C GLY A 40 6.83 6.69 -2.78
N LEU A 41 7.03 5.96 -3.87
CA LEU A 41 7.55 4.57 -3.83
C LEU A 41 9.06 4.51 -3.57
N ASP A 42 9.78 5.60 -3.84
CA ASP A 42 11.19 5.80 -3.55
C ASP A 42 11.50 5.66 -2.05
N ALA A 43 10.59 6.13 -1.18
CA ALA A 43 10.69 5.93 0.26
C ALA A 43 10.68 4.45 0.68
N LEU A 44 10.27 3.53 -0.19
CA LEU A 44 10.26 2.09 0.12
C LEU A 44 11.61 1.40 -0.10
N GLN A 45 12.54 2.04 -0.78
CA GLN A 45 13.84 1.44 -1.14
C GLN A 45 14.65 1.03 0.10
N GLU A 46 14.53 1.77 1.21
CA GLU A 46 15.21 1.43 2.48
C GLU A 46 14.71 0.12 3.12
N TYR A 47 13.47 -0.28 2.81
CA TYR A 47 12.87 -1.52 3.31
C TYR A 47 13.08 -2.69 2.34
N LEU A 48 13.09 -2.40 1.03
CA LEU A 48 13.16 -3.38 -0.06
C LEU A 48 14.61 -3.66 -0.49
N VAL A 49 15.43 -4.09 0.47
CA VAL A 49 16.85 -4.42 0.22
C VAL A 49 17.06 -5.93 0.05
N SER A 50 18.14 -6.30 -0.64
CA SER A 50 18.52 -7.70 -0.86
C SER A 50 18.62 -8.48 0.45
N GLY A 51 18.16 -9.73 0.45
CA GLY A 51 18.16 -10.61 1.62
C GLY A 51 17.06 -10.33 2.64
N LYS A 52 16.20 -9.31 2.44
CA LYS A 52 15.00 -9.09 3.27
C LYS A 52 13.75 -9.66 2.59
N THR A 53 12.90 -10.28 3.40
CA THR A 53 11.54 -10.68 3.00
C THR A 53 10.54 -9.71 3.63
N VAL A 54 9.66 -9.14 2.80
CA VAL A 54 8.64 -8.19 3.23
C VAL A 54 7.26 -8.77 2.93
N ALA A 55 6.33 -8.63 3.89
CA ALA A 55 4.94 -8.99 3.71
C ALA A 55 4.07 -7.73 3.63
N LEU A 56 3.14 -7.68 2.67
CA LEU A 56 2.14 -6.63 2.55
C LEU A 56 0.85 -7.04 3.24
N LEU A 57 0.42 -6.27 4.24
CA LEU A 57 -0.78 -6.51 5.05
C LEU A 57 -1.79 -5.38 4.83
N GLY A 58 -3.08 -5.72 4.87
CA GLY A 58 -4.16 -4.75 4.74
C GLY A 58 -5.42 -5.33 4.11
N SER A 59 -6.55 -4.64 4.23
CA SER A 59 -7.86 -5.07 3.73
C SER A 59 -7.87 -5.32 2.21
N SER A 60 -8.90 -6.03 1.72
CA SER A 60 -9.11 -6.15 0.27
C SER A 60 -9.34 -4.75 -0.33
N GLY A 61 -8.78 -4.51 -1.53
CA GLY A 61 -8.98 -3.24 -2.23
C GLY A 61 -8.14 -2.04 -1.80
N VAL A 62 -7.29 -2.16 -0.78
CA VAL A 62 -6.36 -1.08 -0.37
C VAL A 62 -5.22 -0.85 -1.38
N GLY A 63 -5.04 -1.75 -2.35
CA GLY A 63 -4.08 -1.60 -3.46
C GLY A 63 -2.79 -2.40 -3.33
N LYS A 64 -2.77 -3.49 -2.53
CA LYS A 64 -1.59 -4.36 -2.37
C LYS A 64 -1.07 -4.94 -3.70
N SER A 65 -1.96 -5.54 -4.51
CA SER A 65 -1.56 -6.12 -5.80
C SER A 65 -1.06 -5.07 -6.79
N THR A 66 -1.69 -3.88 -6.80
CA THR A 66 -1.23 -2.75 -7.60
C THR A 66 0.17 -2.32 -7.18
N LEU A 67 0.44 -2.19 -5.88
CA LEU A 67 1.77 -1.86 -5.38
C LEU A 67 2.83 -2.89 -5.80
N ILE A 68 2.51 -4.20 -5.72
CA ILE A 68 3.42 -5.25 -6.18
C ILE A 68 3.73 -5.10 -7.67
N ASN A 69 2.72 -4.90 -8.51
CA ASN A 69 2.94 -4.71 -9.96
C ASN A 69 3.79 -3.47 -10.23
N SER A 70 3.51 -2.35 -9.54
CA SER A 70 4.32 -1.13 -9.65
C SER A 70 5.78 -1.35 -9.25
N LEU A 71 6.04 -2.10 -8.18
CA LEU A 71 7.40 -2.42 -7.74
C LEU A 71 8.14 -3.38 -8.67
N LEU A 72 7.42 -4.30 -9.32
CA LEU A 72 8.00 -5.22 -10.29
C LEU A 72 8.21 -4.58 -11.67
N GLY A 73 7.54 -3.47 -11.95
CA GLY A 73 7.52 -2.86 -13.29
C GLY A 73 6.75 -3.67 -14.33
N GLU A 74 6.00 -4.70 -13.91
CA GLU A 74 5.19 -5.59 -14.75
C GLU A 74 3.85 -5.94 -14.09
N GLU A 75 2.82 -6.22 -14.91
CA GLU A 75 1.54 -6.72 -14.41
C GLU A 75 1.60 -8.23 -14.13
N ARG A 76 2.23 -8.60 -13.01
CA ARG A 76 2.34 -10.00 -12.59
C ARG A 76 1.10 -10.50 -11.85
N LEU A 77 0.49 -9.66 -11.03
CA LEU A 77 -0.72 -9.98 -10.27
C LEU A 77 -1.96 -9.44 -10.98
N LYS A 78 -2.99 -10.28 -11.09
CA LYS A 78 -4.30 -9.85 -11.60
C LYS A 78 -4.88 -8.78 -10.66
N VAL A 79 -5.09 -7.57 -11.20
CA VAL A 79 -5.81 -6.49 -10.54
C VAL A 79 -7.24 -6.48 -11.11
N GLY A 80 -8.24 -6.49 -10.23
CA GLY A 80 -9.65 -6.42 -10.61
C GLY A 80 -10.44 -5.55 -9.63
N PRO A 81 -11.67 -5.12 -9.98
CA PRO A 81 -12.50 -4.35 -9.07
C PRO A 81 -12.73 -5.12 -7.77
N VAL A 82 -12.70 -4.39 -6.65
CA VAL A 82 -12.97 -4.95 -5.33
C VAL A 82 -14.37 -5.55 -5.37
N ARG A 83 -14.48 -6.87 -5.19
CA ARG A 83 -15.79 -7.53 -5.12
C ARG A 83 -16.58 -6.93 -3.97
N ALA A 84 -17.68 -6.27 -4.28
CA ALA A 84 -18.65 -5.75 -3.32
C ALA A 84 -19.45 -6.92 -2.74
N GLY A 85 -18.88 -7.63 -1.78
CA GLY A 85 -19.56 -8.74 -1.12
C GLY A 85 -18.59 -9.77 -0.58
N ASP A 86 -18.71 -9.99 0.73
CA ASP A 86 -18.00 -10.97 1.56
C ASP A 86 -16.61 -10.50 2.09
N SER A 87 -16.59 -10.21 3.39
CA SER A 87 -15.41 -10.03 4.24
C SER A 87 -14.60 -11.33 4.45
N ARG A 88 -14.65 -12.29 3.51
CA ARG A 88 -13.86 -13.53 3.53
C ARG A 88 -13.32 -13.83 2.13
N GLY A 89 -12.18 -13.24 1.80
CA GLY A 89 -11.43 -13.54 0.60
C GLY A 89 -10.43 -14.68 0.83
N ARG A 90 -10.77 -15.89 0.37
CA ARG A 90 -9.87 -17.05 0.27
C ARG A 90 -8.70 -16.72 -0.66
N HIS A 91 -7.48 -17.06 -0.20
CA HIS A 91 -6.25 -16.96 -1.00
C HIS A 91 -6.42 -17.67 -2.35
N ILE A 92 -6.02 -16.99 -3.43
CA ILE A 92 -5.75 -17.62 -4.71
C ILE A 92 -4.24 -17.52 -4.90
N THR A 93 -3.55 -18.66 -4.76
CA THR A 93 -2.14 -18.86 -5.15
C THR A 93 -1.95 -18.71 -6.65
#